data_AF-A0A4Y2GAF8-F1
#
_entry.id   AF-A0A4Y2GAF8-F1
#
_cell.length_a   1.000
_cell.length_b   1.000
_cell.length_c   1.000
_cell.angle_alpha   90.00
_cell.angle_beta   90.00
_cell.angle_gamma   90.00
#
_symmetry.space_group_name_H-M   'P 1'
#
loop_
_entity.id
_entity.type
_entity.pdbx_description
1 polymer ?
#
loop_
_entity_poly.entity_id
_entity_poly.type
_entity_poly.pdbx_seq_one_letter_code
_entity_poly.pdbx_strand_id
1 'polypeptide(L)'
;MFAGCSVTAHRYRDKILHPFVRPFIAAMGTDAIFMDDNARPHRARLVRSYLEIETIPQMAWPAISTDLNHIEHVWGMFGRRIAGRSVPPGTLHKLPQALLQEWTLLPQQVINDTIASMSRLCQVCVSAIEYHTC
;
A
#
# COMPACT_ATOMS: atom_id res chain seq x y z
N MET A 1 8.29 9.85 -10.20
CA MET A 1 9.42 9.29 -9.42
C MET A 1 9.86 10.29 -8.38
N PHE A 2 9.92 9.90 -7.11
CA PHE A 2 10.40 10.75 -6.04
C PHE A 2 11.94 10.75 -6.04
N ALA A 3 12.54 11.77 -6.64
CA ALA A 3 13.95 12.06 -6.44
C ALA A 3 14.14 12.63 -5.01
N GLY A 4 14.89 11.92 -4.16
CA GLY A 4 15.69 12.52 -3.09
C GLY A 4 15.03 13.02 -1.78
N CYS A 5 13.73 12.89 -1.54
CA CYS A 5 13.12 13.44 -0.31
C CYS A 5 12.35 12.39 0.50
N SER A 6 12.59 12.36 1.82
CA SER A 6 11.80 11.62 2.81
C SER A 6 10.30 11.96 2.70
N VAL A 7 9.43 10.96 2.89
CA VAL A 7 7.98 11.17 2.91
C VAL A 7 7.61 11.88 4.22
N THR A 8 7.16 13.13 4.12
CA THR A 8 6.60 13.88 5.26
C THR A 8 5.08 13.78 5.24
N ALA A 9 4.43 14.06 6.37
CA ALA A 9 2.97 14.06 6.47
C ALA A 9 2.31 14.97 5.41
N HIS A 10 2.88 16.15 5.17
CA HIS A 10 2.41 17.08 4.12
C HIS A 10 2.52 16.47 2.72
N ARG A 11 3.68 15.86 2.40
CA ARG A 11 3.87 15.23 1.08
C ARG A 11 2.95 14.02 0.90
N TYR A 12 2.74 13.24 1.94
CA TYR A 12 1.80 12.12 1.91
C TYR A 12 0.37 12.61 1.61
N ARG A 13 -0.11 13.64 2.30
CA ARG A 13 -1.41 14.27 2.01
C ARG A 13 -1.48 14.80 0.58
N ASP A 14 -0.55 15.69 0.20
CA ASP A 14 -0.67 16.49 -1.03
C ASP A 14 -0.29 15.74 -2.30
N LYS A 15 0.54 14.69 -2.20
CA LYS A 15 1.04 13.94 -3.36
C LYS A 15 0.46 12.54 -3.45
N ILE A 16 -0.11 11.99 -2.38
CA ILE A 16 -0.68 10.63 -2.37
C ILE A 16 -2.17 10.66 -2.07
N LEU A 17 -2.57 11.12 -0.87
CA LEU A 17 -3.96 11.00 -0.43
C LEU A 17 -4.93 11.83 -1.27
N HIS A 18 -4.64 13.13 -1.41
CA HIS A 18 -5.52 14.06 -2.12
C HIS A 18 -5.67 13.75 -3.62
N PRO A 19 -4.59 13.52 -4.39
CA PRO A 19 -4.73 13.29 -5.83
C PRO A 19 -5.11 11.87 -6.22
N PHE A 20 -4.88 10.85 -5.37
CA PHE A 20 -5.09 9.45 -5.76
C PHE A 20 -6.11 8.73 -4.87
N VAL A 21 -5.94 8.77 -3.54
CA VAL A 21 -6.80 8.00 -2.63
C VAL A 21 -8.22 8.56 -2.58
N ARG A 22 -8.36 9.86 -2.33
CA ARG A 22 -9.65 10.54 -2.24
C ARG A 22 -10.54 10.30 -3.47
N PRO A 23 -10.10 10.56 -4.71
CA PRO A 23 -10.96 10.31 -5.87
C PRO A 23 -11.27 8.83 -6.08
N PHE A 24 -10.34 7.93 -5.74
CA PHE A 24 -10.57 6.49 -5.87
C PHE A 24 -11.65 5.99 -4.90
N ILE A 25 -11.57 6.38 -3.63
CA ILE A 25 -12.59 6.05 -2.64
C ILE A 25 -13.95 6.63 -3.03
N ALA A 26 -13.97 7.89 -3.49
CA ALA A 26 -15.20 8.53 -3.97
C ALA A 26 -15.84 7.78 -5.16
N ALA A 27 -15.03 7.20 -6.05
CA ALA A 27 -15.51 6.40 -7.18
C ALA A 27 -15.98 5.00 -6.78
N MET A 28 -15.35 4.39 -5.77
CA MET A 28 -15.68 3.05 -5.28
C MET A 28 -16.92 3.04 -4.37
N GLY A 29 -17.24 4.16 -3.73
CA GLY A 29 -18.40 4.28 -2.85
C GLY A 29 -18.15 3.82 -1.41
N THR A 30 -19.23 3.54 -0.68
CA THR A 30 -19.21 3.30 0.77
C THR A 30 -18.54 2.00 1.21
N ASP A 31 -18.28 1.08 0.29
CA ASP A 31 -17.71 -0.24 0.61
C ASP A 31 -16.17 -0.23 0.60
N ALA A 32 -15.55 0.88 0.17
CA ALA A 32 -14.10 0.99 0.12
C ALA A 32 -13.51 1.36 1.47
N ILE A 33 -12.47 0.64 1.90
CA ILE A 33 -11.70 0.95 3.11
C ILE A 33 -10.24 1.19 2.72
N PHE A 34 -9.68 2.31 3.15
CA PHE A 34 -8.28 2.66 2.92
C PHE A 34 -7.35 1.96 3.92
N MET A 35 -6.21 1.45 3.45
CA MET A 35 -5.19 0.79 4.27
C MET A 35 -3.81 1.40 4.01
N ASP A 36 -3.02 1.56 5.08
CA ASP A 36 -1.59 1.89 5.05
C ASP A 36 -0.83 1.14 6.17
N ASP A 37 0.49 1.30 6.21
CA ASP A 37 1.44 0.57 7.08
C ASP A 37 1.68 1.22 8.47
N ASN A 38 0.88 2.20 8.88
CA ASN A 38 1.08 2.98 10.11
C ASN A 38 2.41 3.74 10.21
N ALA A 39 3.16 3.97 9.11
CA ALA A 39 4.41 4.74 9.19
C ALA A 39 4.19 6.12 9.85
N ARG A 40 5.24 6.65 10.51
CA ARG A 40 5.15 7.92 11.28
C ARG A 40 4.47 9.07 10.51
N PRO A 41 4.75 9.31 9.22
CA PRO A 41 4.05 10.35 8.44
C PRO A 41 2.56 10.09 8.28
N HIS A 42 2.13 8.83 8.15
CA HIS A 42 0.74 8.41 7.96
C HIS A 42 -0.08 8.58 9.25
N ARG A 43 0.57 8.45 10.42
CA ARG A 43 -0.07 8.64 11.74
C ARG A 43 -0.01 10.07 12.28
N ALA A 44 0.63 10.98 11.54
CA ALA A 44 0.68 12.39 11.91
C ALA A 44 -0.73 12.98 12.05
N ARG A 45 -0.94 13.90 13.01
CA ARG A 45 -2.24 14.54 13.25
C ARG A 45 -2.84 15.15 11.97
N LEU A 46 -1.99 15.77 11.15
CA LEU A 46 -2.39 16.35 9.86
C LEU A 46 -3.04 15.31 8.93
N VAL A 47 -2.50 14.08 8.87
CA VAL A 47 -3.03 13.03 8.01
C VAL A 47 -4.32 12.46 8.58
N ARG A 48 -4.37 12.22 9.89
CA ARG A 48 -5.59 11.73 10.56
C ARG A 48 -6.77 12.69 10.38
N SER A 49 -6.56 13.98 10.65
CA SER A 49 -7.60 15.00 10.45
C SER A 49 -8.02 15.12 8.98
N TYR A 50 -7.10 14.92 8.03
CA TYR A 50 -7.45 14.93 6.61
C TYR A 50 -8.38 13.76 6.24
N LEU A 51 -8.06 12.54 6.68
CA LEU A 51 -8.88 11.36 6.42
C LEU A 51 -10.27 11.50 7.06
N GLU A 52 -10.35 12.05 8.28
CA GLU A 52 -11.62 12.34 8.96
C GLU A 52 -12.48 13.36 8.19
N ILE A 53 -11.90 14.48 7.77
CA ILE A 53 -12.62 15.55 7.03
C ILE A 53 -13.13 15.04 5.69
N GLU A 54 -12.32 14.26 4.97
CA GLU A 54 -12.69 13.71 3.67
C GLU A 54 -13.55 12.45 3.79
N THR A 55 -13.90 12.04 5.02
CA THR A 55 -14.71 10.84 5.30
C THR A 55 -14.12 9.59 4.64
N ILE A 56 -12.79 9.47 4.63
CA ILE A 56 -12.08 8.32 4.08
C ILE A 56 -11.97 7.27 5.21
N PRO A 57 -12.75 6.17 5.17
CA PRO A 57 -12.65 5.13 6.17
C PRO A 57 -11.28 4.47 6.10
N GLN A 58 -10.58 4.43 7.23
CA GLN A 58 -9.25 3.83 7.33
C GLN A 58 -9.32 2.55 8.17
N MET A 59 -8.70 1.48 7.68
CA MET A 59 -8.59 0.23 8.43
C MET A 59 -7.73 0.43 9.68
N ALA A 60 -8.22 -0.06 10.81
CA ALA A 60 -7.41 -0.17 12.02
C ALA A 60 -6.35 -1.25 11.80
N TRP A 61 -5.07 -0.87 11.89
CA TRP A 61 -3.95 -1.77 11.67
C TRP A 61 -3.07 -1.83 12.93
N PRO A 62 -2.63 -3.02 13.40
CA PRO A 62 -1.73 -3.12 14.54
C PRO A 62 -0.34 -2.57 14.20
N ALA A 63 0.28 -1.87 15.15
CA ALA A 63 1.68 -1.47 15.04
C ALA A 63 2.57 -2.72 15.01
N ILE A 64 3.60 -2.74 14.16
CA ILE A 64 4.62 -3.82 14.05
C ILE A 64 4.14 -5.07 13.28
N SER A 65 3.01 -5.02 12.57
CA SER A 65 2.59 -6.12 11.70
C SER A 65 3.15 -5.99 10.28
N THR A 66 4.49 -6.00 10.17
CA THR A 66 5.21 -5.99 8.89
C THR A 66 4.87 -7.24 8.07
N ASP A 67 4.59 -8.36 8.75
CA ASP A 67 4.24 -9.65 8.13
C ASP A 67 2.85 -9.65 7.45
N LEU A 68 2.01 -8.66 7.74
CA LEU A 68 0.68 -8.53 7.16
C LEU A 68 0.61 -7.45 6.08
N ASN A 69 1.70 -6.76 5.74
CA ASN A 69 1.64 -5.74 4.70
C ASN A 69 1.66 -6.41 3.32
N HIS A 70 0.50 -6.81 2.82
CA HIS A 70 0.35 -7.57 1.57
C HIS A 70 0.84 -6.82 0.33
N ILE A 71 0.93 -5.48 0.41
CA ILE A 71 1.59 -4.68 -0.62
C ILE A 71 3.09 -5.02 -0.71
N GLU A 72 3.75 -5.44 0.38
CA GLU A 72 5.15 -5.90 0.36
C GLU A 72 5.30 -7.19 -0.45
N HIS A 73 4.28 -8.06 -0.44
CA HIS A 73 4.31 -9.23 -1.29
C HIS A 73 4.24 -8.85 -2.78
N VAL A 74 3.37 -7.90 -3.13
CA VAL A 74 3.31 -7.32 -4.49
C VAL A 74 4.63 -6.63 -4.85
N TRP A 75 5.21 -5.85 -3.94
CA TRP A 75 6.52 -5.21 -4.13
C TRP A 75 7.65 -6.23 -4.31
N GLY A 76 7.66 -7.31 -3.54
CA GLY A 76 8.63 -8.40 -3.66
C GLY A 76 8.53 -9.11 -5.01
N MET A 77 7.33 -9.42 -5.47
CA MET A 77 7.11 -9.98 -6.81
C MET A 77 7.57 -9.01 -7.90
N PHE A 78 7.17 -7.75 -7.78
CA PHE A 78 7.50 -6.71 -8.72
C PHE A 78 9.02 -6.47 -8.81
N GLY A 79 9.71 -6.44 -7.67
CA GLY A 79 11.17 -6.35 -7.59
C GLY A 79 11.86 -7.54 -8.27
N ARG A 80 11.37 -8.77 -8.07
CA ARG A 80 11.90 -9.95 -8.76
C ARG A 80 11.71 -9.88 -10.27
N ARG A 81 10.58 -9.39 -10.76
CA ARG A 81 10.33 -9.21 -12.20
C ARG A 81 11.30 -8.20 -12.80
N ILE A 82 11.50 -7.06 -12.14
CA ILE A 82 12.46 -6.03 -12.58
C ILE A 82 13.90 -6.59 -12.60
N ALA A 83 14.29 -7.34 -11.57
CA ALA A 83 15.61 -7.98 -11.50
C ALA A 83 15.82 -9.07 -12.55
N GLY A 84 14.75 -9.77 -12.95
CA GLY A 84 14.77 -10.83 -13.96
C GLY A 84 14.67 -10.35 -15.42
N ARG A 85 14.61 -9.03 -15.67
CA ARG A 85 14.55 -8.49 -17.03
C ARG A 85 15.79 -8.86 -17.83
N SER A 86 15.59 -9.26 -19.09
CA SER A 86 16.69 -9.50 -20.04
C SER A 86 17.54 -8.25 -20.29
N VAL A 87 16.92 -7.07 -20.25
CA VAL A 87 17.60 -5.77 -20.29
C VAL A 87 17.31 -5.00 -19.00
N PRO A 88 18.23 -5.03 -18.03
CA PRO A 88 18.10 -4.25 -16.81
C PRO A 88 18.10 -2.74 -17.13
N PRO A 89 17.32 -1.93 -16.40
CA PRO A 89 17.40 -0.48 -16.52
C PRO A 89 18.75 0.00 -15.97
N GLY A 90 19.74 0.17 -16.85
CA GLY A 90 21.10 0.60 -16.48
C GLY A 90 21.22 2.06 -16.02
N THR A 91 20.12 2.84 -16.02
CA THR A 91 20.11 4.23 -15.55
C THR A 91 18.80 4.59 -14.85
N LEU A 92 18.87 5.55 -13.91
CA LEU A 92 17.69 6.08 -13.21
C LEU A 92 16.64 6.66 -14.17
N HIS A 93 17.07 7.19 -15.32
CA HIS A 93 16.16 7.70 -16.35
C HIS A 93 15.33 6.59 -17.03
N LYS A 94 15.91 5.39 -17.20
CA LYS A 94 15.23 4.25 -17.84
C LYS A 94 14.39 3.44 -16.85
N LEU A 95 14.68 3.56 -15.55
CA LEU A 95 13.96 2.88 -14.49
C LEU A 95 12.43 3.14 -14.47
N PRO A 96 11.90 4.37 -14.61
CA PRO A 96 10.45 4.59 -14.55
C PRO A 96 9.69 3.89 -15.67
N GLN A 97 10.27 3.88 -16.87
CA GLN A 97 9.68 3.16 -17.99
C GLN A 97 9.68 1.65 -17.76
N ALA A 98 10.79 1.09 -17.26
CA ALA A 98 10.86 -0.33 -16.93
C ALA A 98 9.86 -0.73 -15.84
N LEU A 99 9.72 0.09 -14.79
CA LEU A 99 8.73 -0.12 -13.73
C LEU A 99 7.31 -0.11 -14.28
N LEU A 100 6.96 0.87 -15.13
CA LEU A 100 5.62 0.93 -15.72
C LEU A 100 5.32 -0.30 -16.57
N GLN A 101 6.28 -0.76 -17.38
CA GLN A 101 6.13 -1.97 -18.20
C GLN A 101 5.87 -3.20 -17.36
N GLU A 102 6.70 -3.47 -16.34
CA GLU A 102 6.47 -4.63 -15.47
C GLU A 102 5.15 -4.52 -14.70
N TRP A 103 4.72 -3.31 -14.34
CA TRP A 103 3.48 -3.09 -13.63
C TRP A 103 2.28 -3.43 -14.51
N THR A 104 2.31 -3.00 -15.77
CA THR A 104 1.25 -3.34 -16.75
C THR A 104 1.20 -4.83 -17.10
N LEU A 105 2.31 -5.56 -16.92
CA LEU A 105 2.39 -7.00 -17.17
C LEU A 105 2.04 -7.85 -15.94
N LEU A 106 1.83 -7.23 -14.77
CA LEU A 106 1.49 -7.94 -13.56
C LEU A 106 0.02 -8.39 -13.64
N PRO A 107 -0.28 -9.71 -13.63
CA PRO A 107 -1.66 -10.16 -13.80
C PRO A 107 -2.53 -9.70 -12.65
N GLN A 108 -3.74 -9.19 -12.94
CA GLN A 108 -4.69 -8.78 -11.91
C GLN A 108 -5.02 -9.90 -10.93
N GLN A 109 -5.02 -11.16 -11.38
CA GLN A 109 -5.22 -12.33 -10.53
C GLN A 109 -4.21 -12.39 -9.38
N VAL A 110 -2.94 -12.04 -9.62
CA VAL A 110 -1.90 -12.04 -8.59
C VAL A 110 -2.21 -11.00 -7.50
N ILE A 111 -2.76 -9.84 -7.89
CA ILE A 111 -3.20 -8.80 -6.95
C ILE A 111 -4.41 -9.32 -6.16
N ASN A 112 -5.38 -9.92 -6.84
CA ASN A 112 -6.59 -10.44 -6.21
C ASN A 112 -6.28 -11.57 -5.21
N ASP A 113 -5.38 -12.49 -5.56
CA ASP A 113 -4.95 -13.59 -4.67
C ASP A 113 -4.25 -13.04 -3.42
N THR A 114 -3.44 -11.99 -3.59
CA THR A 114 -2.78 -11.29 -2.49
C THR A 114 -3.77 -10.56 -1.58
N ILE A 115 -4.85 -9.98 -2.13
CA ILE A 115 -5.93 -9.39 -1.34
C ILE A 115 -6.74 -10.48 -0.61
N ALA A 116 -7.04 -11.60 -1.28
CA ALA A 116 -7.78 -12.71 -0.71
C ALA A 116 -7.02 -13.38 0.46
N SER A 117 -5.69 -13.47 0.37
CA SER A 117 -4.88 -13.99 1.48
C SER A 117 -4.96 -13.08 2.73
N MET A 118 -5.25 -11.78 2.58
CA MET A 118 -5.48 -10.88 3.71
C MET A 118 -6.64 -11.33 4.57
N SER A 119 -7.77 -11.66 3.95
CA SER A 119 -8.97 -12.09 4.68
C SER A 119 -8.66 -13.33 5.51
N ARG A 120 -7.85 -14.25 4.95
CA ARG A 120 -7.40 -15.46 5.65
C ARG A 120 -6.44 -15.15 6.79
N LEU A 121 -5.48 -14.25 6.57
CA LEU A 121 -4.50 -13.87 7.59
C LEU A 121 -5.11 -13.04 8.72
N CYS A 122 -6.02 -12.12 8.43
CA CYS A 122 -6.82 -11.43 9.44
C CYS A 122 -7.63 -12.43 10.29
N GLN A 123 -8.23 -13.45 9.67
CA GLN A 123 -8.93 -14.51 10.41
C GLN A 123 -7.98 -15.26 11.35
N VAL A 124 -6.79 -15.63 10.86
CA VAL A 124 -5.76 -16.33 11.64
C VAL A 124 -5.22 -15.45 12.78
N CYS A 125 -5.01 -14.15 12.54
CA CYS A 125 -4.55 -13.21 13.56
C CYS A 125 -5.61 -12.96 14.64
N VAL A 126 -6.88 -12.80 14.26
CA VAL A 126 -7.99 -12.69 15.23
C VAL A 126 -8.05 -13.95 16.10
N SER A 127 -7.98 -15.14 15.51
CA SER A 127 -7.93 -16.39 16.27
C SER A 127 -6.70 -16.46 17.18
N ALA A 128 -5.51 -16.05 16.72
CA ALA A 128 -4.28 -16.09 17.51
C ALA A 128 -4.30 -15.13 18.72
N ILE A 129 -4.98 -13.98 18.60
CA ILE A 129 -5.16 -13.01 19.70
C ILE A 129 -6.09 -13.59 20.78
N GLU A 130 -7.15 -14.31 20.41
CA GLU A 130 -8.04 -14.99 21.37
C GLU A 130 -7.30 -16.07 22.19
N TYR A 131 -6.30 -16.75 21.60
CA TYR A 131 -5.50 -17.77 22.29
C TYR A 131 -4.39 -17.21 23.20
N HIS A 132 -4.03 -15.93 23.09
CA HIS A 132 -3.00 -15.29 23.95
C HIS A 132 -3.60 -14.56 25.17
N THR A 133 -4.93 -14.59 25.32
CA THR A 133 -5.66 -14.05 26.48
C THR A 133 -6.12 -15.10 27.48
N CYS A 134 -5.58 -16.33 27.42
CA CYS A 134 -5.78 -17.37 28.44
C CYS A 134 -4.55 -17.51 29.35
#